data_AF-A0A411LHG5-F1
#
_entry.id   AF-A0A411LHG5-F1
#
_cell.length_a   1.000
_cell.length_b   1.000
_cell.length_c   1.000
_cell.angle_alpha   90.00
_cell.angle_beta   90.00
_cell.angle_gamma   90.00
#
_symmetry.space_group_name_H-M   'P 1'
#
loop_
_entity.id
_entity.type
_entity.pdbx_description
1 polymer ?
#
loop_
_entity_poly.entity_id
_entity_poly.type
_entity_poly.pdbx_seq_one_letter_code
_entity_poly.pdbx_strand_id
1 'polypeptide(L)'
;MTQLRAPRTYPDAITRIAGAIGWEEVCRITGRALRSARYWSQTNCKTVPSIAQAQALDAAYIAAGGQGSPFFDAFEFQLGIQIERQEACTRELLGEIAVASKEFGEAMAAAIRITQSNASPLDVHRALAEVEQSAGAIDALMRRLTSFLPSMATDAGKDGGNHQ
;
A
#
# COMPACT_ATOMS: atom_id res chain seq x y z
N MET A 1 2.54 27.84 15.20
CA MET A 1 2.61 27.43 13.77
C MET A 1 1.60 26.32 13.55
N THR A 2 0.61 26.54 12.68
CA THR A 2 -0.42 25.54 12.37
C THR A 2 0.19 24.52 11.41
N GLN A 3 0.45 23.30 11.88
CA GLN A 3 0.86 22.23 10.97
C GLN A 3 -0.30 21.93 10.01
N LEU A 4 -0.04 21.99 8.71
CA LEU A 4 -1.00 21.55 7.69
C LEU A 4 -1.19 20.04 7.84
N ARG A 5 -2.45 19.61 7.91
CA ARG A 5 -2.83 18.20 8.05
C ARG A 5 -3.49 17.78 6.76
N ALA A 6 -3.06 16.66 6.21
CA ALA A 6 -3.73 16.07 5.08
C ALA A 6 -5.16 15.66 5.52
N PRO A 7 -6.20 16.01 4.75
CA PRO A 7 -7.56 15.58 5.03
C PRO A 7 -7.66 14.06 5.15
N ARG A 8 -8.60 13.54 5.94
CA ARG A 8 -8.85 12.09 6.13
C ARG A 8 -7.62 11.33 6.65
N THR A 9 -6.85 11.98 7.52
CA THR A 9 -5.78 11.35 8.29
C THR A 9 -6.13 11.37 9.78
N TYR A 10 -5.52 10.49 10.58
CA TYR A 10 -5.76 10.49 12.03
C TYR A 10 -5.44 11.83 12.71
N PRO A 11 -4.36 12.55 12.33
CA PRO A 11 -4.12 13.91 12.83
C PRO A 11 -5.22 14.91 12.48
N ASP A 12 -5.78 14.83 11.27
CA ASP A 12 -6.91 15.66 10.85
C ASP A 12 -8.18 15.30 11.64
N ALA A 13 -8.48 14.01 11.79
CA ALA A 13 -9.62 13.50 12.53
C ALA A 13 -9.65 14.01 13.98
N ILE A 14 -8.57 13.82 14.74
CA ILE A 14 -8.51 14.30 16.13
C ILE A 14 -8.60 15.82 16.23
N THR A 15 -8.09 16.55 15.22
CA THR A 15 -8.16 18.01 15.18
C THR A 15 -9.59 18.49 14.93
N ARG A 16 -10.32 17.86 14.02
CA ARG A 16 -11.74 18.14 13.76
C ARG A 16 -12.59 17.87 15.00
N ILE A 17 -12.37 16.73 15.66
CA ILE A 17 -13.12 16.35 16.86
C ILE A 17 -12.81 17.31 18.01
N ALA A 18 -11.54 17.55 18.31
CA ALA A 18 -11.15 18.49 19.36
C ALA A 18 -11.61 19.94 19.07
N GLY A 19 -11.75 20.31 17.80
CA GLY A 19 -12.33 21.59 17.40
C GLY A 19 -13.83 21.72 17.73
N ALA A 20 -14.56 20.61 17.76
CA ALA A 20 -16.00 20.61 18.07
C ALA A 20 -16.29 20.38 19.56
N ILE A 21 -15.61 19.44 20.21
CA ILE A 21 -15.91 19.05 21.61
C ILE A 21 -14.90 19.60 22.63
N GLY A 22 -13.78 20.17 22.16
CA GLY A 22 -12.71 20.68 23.01
C GLY A 22 -11.70 19.59 23.43
N TRP A 23 -10.48 20.02 23.73
CA TRP A 23 -9.39 19.10 24.11
C TRP A 23 -9.58 18.47 25.48
N GLU A 24 -10.25 19.13 26.41
CA GLU A 24 -10.52 18.60 27.75
C GLU A 24 -11.47 17.39 27.67
N GLU A 25 -12.50 17.49 26.84
CA GLU A 25 -13.45 16.41 26.61
C GLU A 25 -12.79 15.21 25.90
N VAL A 26 -11.91 15.47 24.94
CA VAL A 26 -11.07 14.43 24.33
C VAL A 26 -10.25 13.69 25.39
N CYS A 27 -9.65 14.40 26.35
CA CYS A 27 -8.89 13.78 27.44
C CYS A 27 -9.79 12.95 28.36
N ARG A 28 -10.98 13.46 28.68
CA ARG A 28 -11.97 12.75 29.51
C ARG A 28 -12.42 11.44 28.86
N ILE A 29 -12.76 11.47 27.57
CA ILE A 29 -13.21 10.29 26.81
C ILE A 29 -12.10 9.25 26.70
N THR A 30 -10.88 9.69 26.42
CA THR A 30 -9.77 8.77 26.15
C THR A 30 -8.99 8.34 27.40
N GLY A 31 -9.17 9.03 28.52
CA GLY A 31 -8.34 8.84 29.72
C GLY A 31 -6.87 9.21 29.51
N ARG A 32 -6.54 9.99 28.47
CA ARG A 32 -5.16 10.41 28.16
C ARG A 32 -4.90 11.82 28.65
N ALA A 33 -3.64 12.08 29.03
CA ALA A 33 -3.20 13.42 29.36
C ALA A 33 -3.26 14.35 28.12
N LEU A 34 -3.51 15.64 28.35
CA LEU A 34 -3.64 16.66 27.30
C LEU A 34 -2.47 16.67 26.31
N ARG A 35 -1.24 16.51 26.82
CA ARG A 35 -0.04 16.45 25.98
C ARG A 35 -0.11 15.26 25.00
N SER A 36 -0.52 14.09 25.48
CA SER A 36 -0.65 12.88 24.66
C SER A 36 -1.78 13.01 23.65
N ALA A 37 -2.93 13.55 24.07
CA ALA A 37 -4.06 13.77 23.17
C ALA A 37 -3.71 14.77 22.05
N ARG A 38 -3.01 15.86 22.39
CA ARG A 38 -2.52 16.83 21.39
C ARG A 38 -1.44 16.26 20.49
N TYR A 39 -0.63 15.32 20.98
CA TYR A 39 0.40 14.67 20.17
C TYR A 39 -0.19 13.92 18.98
N TRP A 40 -1.37 13.31 19.12
CA TRP A 40 -2.08 12.66 18.01
C TRP A 40 -2.44 13.60 16.87
N SER A 41 -2.52 14.91 17.12
CA SER A 41 -2.75 15.90 16.07
C SER A 41 -1.50 16.26 15.27
N GLN A 42 -0.33 15.72 15.61
CA GLN A 42 0.91 16.01 14.88
C GLN A 42 1.07 15.07 13.70
N THR A 43 1.55 15.57 12.56
CA THR A 43 1.72 14.77 11.33
C THR A 43 2.80 13.69 11.45
N ASN A 44 3.76 13.86 12.37
CA ASN A 44 4.80 12.89 12.69
C ASN A 44 4.49 12.05 13.94
N CYS A 45 3.23 12.03 14.38
CA CYS A 45 2.83 11.24 15.52
C CYS A 45 3.02 9.74 15.22
N LYS A 46 3.67 9.01 16.13
CA LYS A 46 3.87 7.56 16.00
C LYS A 46 2.75 6.73 16.64
N THR A 47 1.81 7.39 17.31
CA THR A 47 0.75 6.73 18.05
C THR A 47 -0.59 7.32 17.66
N VAL A 48 -1.63 6.50 17.78
CA VAL A 48 -3.01 6.91 17.54
C VAL A 48 -3.87 6.45 18.72
N PRO A 49 -5.08 6.99 18.90
CA PRO A 49 -6.04 6.41 19.83
C PRO A 49 -6.28 4.94 19.50
N SER A 50 -6.61 4.13 20.51
CA SER A 50 -7.12 2.78 20.24
C SER A 50 -8.44 2.85 19.47
N ILE A 51 -8.84 1.75 18.81
CA ILE A 51 -10.11 1.69 18.08
C ILE A 51 -11.30 2.06 18.98
N ALA A 52 -11.33 1.56 20.21
CA ALA A 52 -12.38 1.90 21.17
C ALA A 52 -12.40 3.40 21.52
N GLN A 53 -11.22 4.02 21.67
CA GLN A 53 -11.11 5.46 21.91
C GLN A 53 -11.56 6.27 20.68
N ALA A 54 -11.15 5.86 19.49
CA ALA A 54 -11.54 6.49 18.24
C ALA A 54 -13.06 6.44 18.03
N GLN A 55 -13.69 5.29 18.28
CA GLN A 55 -15.14 5.12 18.21
C GLN A 55 -15.87 6.02 19.22
N ALA A 56 -15.38 6.09 20.47
CA ALA A 56 -15.98 6.95 21.48
C ALA A 56 -15.85 8.44 21.14
N LEU A 57 -14.74 8.85 20.52
CA LEU A 57 -14.51 10.20 20.04
C LEU A 57 -15.41 10.57 18.86
N ASP A 58 -15.58 9.67 17.89
CA ASP A 58 -16.52 9.87 16.76
C ASP A 58 -17.97 9.98 17.27
N ALA A 59 -18.37 9.13 18.21
CA ALA A 59 -19.69 9.20 18.83
C ALA A 59 -19.92 10.55 19.56
N ALA A 60 -18.91 11.04 20.30
CA ALA A 60 -18.99 12.34 20.96
C ALA A 60 -19.03 13.51 19.96
N TYR A 61 -18.29 13.41 18.85
CA TYR A 61 -18.33 14.38 17.77
C TYR A 61 -19.72 14.49 17.14
N ILE A 62 -20.36 13.35 16.85
CA ILE A 62 -21.72 13.29 16.32
C ILE A 62 -22.71 13.85 17.34
N ALA A 63 -22.58 13.48 18.62
CA ALA A 63 -23.44 13.98 19.69
C ALA A 63 -23.36 15.52 19.86
N ALA A 64 -22.20 16.11 19.55
CA ALA A 64 -22.00 17.55 19.53
C ALA A 64 -22.50 18.24 18.23
N GLY A 65 -23.20 17.52 17.35
CA GLY A 65 -23.73 18.04 16.09
C GLY A 65 -22.75 17.99 14.92
N GLY A 66 -21.59 17.35 15.10
CA GLY A 66 -20.64 17.08 14.02
C GLY A 66 -21.22 16.14 12.96
N GLN A 67 -20.74 16.26 11.73
CA GLN A 67 -21.18 15.44 10.60
C GLN A 67 -20.08 14.44 10.21
N GLY A 68 -20.49 13.18 10.03
CA GLY A 68 -19.59 12.07 9.72
C GLY A 68 -18.89 11.48 10.95
N SER A 69 -17.92 10.61 10.69
CA SER A 69 -17.15 9.89 11.72
C SER A 69 -15.66 10.07 11.42
N PRO A 70 -15.03 11.17 11.87
CA PRO A 70 -13.70 11.55 11.39
C PRO A 70 -12.62 10.47 11.50
N PHE A 71 -12.62 9.65 12.56
CA PHE A 71 -11.66 8.54 12.67
C PHE A 71 -12.02 7.38 11.75
N PHE A 72 -13.29 7.01 11.65
CA PHE A 72 -13.74 5.99 10.70
C PHE A 72 -13.43 6.39 9.26
N ASP A 73 -13.74 7.61 8.85
CA ASP A 73 -13.46 8.15 7.51
C ASP A 73 -11.96 8.11 7.20
N ALA A 74 -11.10 8.39 8.19
CA ALA A 74 -9.66 8.31 8.05
C ALA A 74 -9.16 6.86 7.92
N PHE A 75 -9.75 5.93 8.68
CA PHE A 75 -9.43 4.51 8.59
C PHE A 75 -9.84 3.94 7.22
N GLU A 76 -11.09 4.19 6.79
CA GLU A 76 -11.61 3.77 5.49
C GLU A 76 -10.72 4.27 4.35
N PHE A 77 -10.35 5.55 4.38
CA PHE A 77 -9.49 6.14 3.36
C PHE A 77 -8.11 5.49 3.30
N GLN A 78 -7.46 5.27 4.45
CA GLN A 78 -6.14 4.64 4.50
C GLN A 78 -6.18 3.17 4.06
N LEU A 79 -7.22 2.44 4.46
CA LEU A 79 -7.43 1.06 4.02
C LEU A 79 -7.67 1.01 2.51
N GLY A 80 -8.47 1.94 1.97
CA GLY A 80 -8.68 2.10 0.53
C GLY A 80 -7.37 2.26 -0.24
N ILE A 81 -6.46 3.15 0.22
CA ILE A 81 -5.14 3.32 -0.38
C ILE A 81 -4.32 2.03 -0.37
N GLN A 82 -4.37 1.26 0.72
CA GLN A 82 -3.62 -0.01 0.80
C GLN A 82 -4.16 -1.05 -0.16
N ILE A 83 -5.49 -1.19 -0.23
CA ILE A 83 -6.17 -2.09 -1.17
C ILE A 83 -5.85 -1.71 -2.61
N GLU A 84 -5.99 -0.42 -2.97
CA GLU A 84 -5.70 0.08 -4.32
C GLU A 84 -4.26 -0.21 -4.74
N ARG A 85 -3.29 -0.04 -3.83
CA ARG A 85 -1.88 -0.39 -4.08
C ARG A 85 -1.71 -1.88 -4.33
N GLN A 86 -2.32 -2.74 -3.52
CA GLN A 86 -2.24 -4.19 -3.68
C GLN A 86 -2.88 -4.65 -5.01
N GLU A 87 -4.02 -4.08 -5.36
CA GLU A 87 -4.68 -4.34 -6.64
C GLU A 87 -3.85 -3.86 -7.83
N ALA A 88 -3.25 -2.67 -7.75
CA ALA A 88 -2.35 -2.15 -8.78
C ALA A 88 -1.16 -3.09 -9.01
N CYS A 89 -0.49 -3.54 -7.93
CA CYS A 89 0.59 -4.53 -8.02
C CYS A 89 0.12 -5.83 -8.68
N THR A 90 -1.07 -6.32 -8.32
CA THR A 90 -1.63 -7.57 -8.87
C THR A 90 -2.00 -7.42 -10.35
N ARG A 91 -2.60 -6.30 -10.76
CA ARG A 91 -2.93 -6.01 -12.17
C ARG A 91 -1.68 -5.89 -13.02
N GLU A 92 -0.64 -5.22 -12.52
CA GLU A 92 0.65 -5.16 -13.19
C GLU A 92 1.27 -6.55 -13.35
N LEU A 93 1.25 -7.38 -12.30
CA LEU A 93 1.71 -8.78 -12.39
C LEU A 93 0.92 -9.59 -13.43
N LEU A 94 -0.40 -9.44 -13.47
CA LEU A 94 -1.24 -10.10 -14.46
C LEU A 94 -0.85 -9.69 -15.89
N GLY A 95 -0.55 -8.40 -16.11
CA GLY A 95 -0.05 -7.88 -17.38
C GLY A 95 1.27 -8.55 -17.79
N GLU A 96 2.24 -8.62 -16.88
CA GLU A 96 3.54 -9.27 -17.13
C GLU A 96 3.38 -10.77 -17.42
N ILE A 97 2.48 -11.47 -16.71
CA ILE A 97 2.17 -12.89 -16.97
C ILE A 97 1.59 -13.07 -18.38
N ALA A 98 0.66 -12.21 -18.79
CA ALA A 98 0.02 -12.31 -20.10
C ALA A 98 1.02 -12.09 -21.23
N VAL A 99 1.90 -11.08 -21.10
CA VAL A 99 2.97 -10.80 -22.07
C VAL A 99 3.95 -11.97 -22.11
N ALA A 100 4.49 -12.42 -20.97
CA ALA A 100 5.43 -13.54 -20.94
C ALA A 100 4.83 -14.83 -21.55
N SER A 101 3.55 -15.10 -21.29
CA SER A 101 2.85 -16.27 -21.87
C SER A 101 2.73 -16.17 -23.39
N LYS A 102 2.41 -14.98 -23.92
CA LYS A 102 2.32 -14.74 -25.36
C LYS A 102 3.69 -14.92 -26.03
N GLU A 103 4.71 -14.20 -25.55
CA GLU A 103 6.04 -14.20 -26.16
C GLU A 103 6.69 -15.60 -26.08
N PHE A 104 6.51 -16.31 -24.96
CA PHE A 104 6.98 -17.70 -24.84
C PHE A 104 6.29 -18.64 -25.84
N GLY A 105 4.97 -18.50 -26.03
CA GLY A 105 4.23 -19.26 -27.02
C GLY A 105 4.71 -19.00 -28.46
N GLU A 106 4.95 -17.73 -28.80
CA GLU A 106 5.46 -17.31 -30.11
C GLU A 106 6.89 -17.82 -30.36
N ALA A 107 7.77 -17.75 -29.36
CA ALA A 107 9.11 -18.32 -29.39
C ALA A 107 9.09 -19.83 -29.63
N MET A 108 8.26 -20.57 -28.88
CA MET A 108 8.11 -22.02 -29.07
C MET A 108 7.55 -22.37 -30.44
N ALA A 109 6.56 -21.63 -30.93
CA ALA A 109 6.01 -21.84 -32.28
C ALA A 109 7.05 -21.58 -33.37
N ALA A 110 7.88 -20.54 -33.22
CA ALA A 110 8.96 -20.25 -34.16
C ALA A 110 10.07 -21.32 -34.10
N ALA A 111 10.44 -21.78 -32.92
CA ALA A 111 11.39 -22.88 -32.75
C ALA A 111 10.86 -24.19 -33.36
N ILE A 112 9.58 -24.52 -33.22
CA ILE A 112 8.98 -25.71 -33.87
C ILE A 112 9.07 -25.59 -35.39
N ARG A 113 8.89 -24.40 -35.98
CA ARG A 113 8.98 -24.20 -37.44
C ARG A 113 10.35 -24.57 -38.02
N ILE A 114 11.45 -24.38 -37.28
CA ILE A 114 12.79 -24.73 -37.78
C ILE A 114 12.99 -26.24 -37.93
N THR A 115 12.14 -27.07 -37.31
CA THR A 115 12.20 -28.54 -37.39
C THR A 115 11.60 -29.09 -38.68
N GLN A 116 10.92 -28.25 -39.46
CA GLN A 116 10.28 -28.65 -40.71
C GLN A 116 11.33 -28.84 -41.82
N SER A 117 11.12 -29.80 -42.71
CA SER A 117 12.07 -30.16 -43.77
C SER A 117 12.35 -29.05 -44.79
N ASN A 118 11.55 -27.98 -44.79
CA ASN A 118 11.65 -26.82 -45.67
C ASN A 118 12.02 -25.52 -44.93
N ALA A 119 12.53 -25.60 -43.70
CA ALA A 119 12.94 -24.42 -42.94
C ALA A 119 14.01 -23.61 -43.70
N SER A 120 13.80 -22.29 -43.77
CA SER A 120 14.72 -21.36 -44.41
C SER A 120 15.66 -20.70 -43.38
N PRO A 121 16.79 -20.11 -43.81
CA PRO A 121 17.63 -19.28 -42.93
C PRO A 121 16.84 -18.13 -42.26
N LEU A 122 15.83 -17.60 -42.94
CA LEU A 122 14.95 -16.56 -42.38
C LEU A 122 14.13 -17.10 -41.18
N ASP A 123 13.69 -18.36 -41.24
CA ASP A 123 12.96 -18.99 -40.13
C ASP A 123 13.85 -19.16 -38.89
N VAL A 124 15.15 -19.44 -39.10
CA VAL A 124 16.14 -19.50 -38.01
C VAL A 124 16.34 -18.13 -37.38
N HIS A 125 16.54 -17.08 -38.19
CA HIS A 125 16.68 -15.71 -37.67
C HIS A 125 15.44 -15.25 -36.92
N ARG A 126 14.24 -15.59 -37.43
CA ARG A 126 12.99 -15.30 -36.74
C ARG A 126 12.93 -16.05 -35.41
N ALA A 127 13.21 -17.35 -35.38
CA ALA A 127 13.19 -18.12 -34.13
C ALA A 127 14.13 -17.54 -33.07
N LEU A 128 15.33 -17.09 -33.46
CA LEU A 128 16.26 -16.41 -32.56
C LEU A 128 15.66 -15.10 -31.99
N ALA A 129 15.07 -14.27 -32.85
CA ALA A 129 14.46 -13.00 -32.43
C ALA A 129 13.24 -13.21 -31.50
N GLU A 130 12.43 -14.24 -31.73
CA GLU A 130 11.26 -14.56 -30.89
C GLU A 130 11.71 -15.12 -29.54
N VAL A 131 12.76 -15.96 -29.50
CA VAL A 131 13.37 -16.45 -28.24
C VAL A 131 13.96 -15.32 -27.42
N GLU A 132 14.64 -14.36 -28.05
CA GLU A 132 15.18 -13.18 -27.36
C GLU A 132 14.07 -12.31 -26.75
N GLN A 133 12.98 -12.09 -27.49
CA GLN A 133 11.79 -11.39 -26.98
C GLN A 133 11.17 -12.13 -25.79
N SER A 134 11.04 -13.46 -25.87
CA SER A 134 10.55 -14.28 -24.76
C SER A 134 11.46 -14.19 -23.54
N ALA A 135 12.78 -14.20 -23.70
CA ALA A 135 13.71 -14.04 -22.58
C ALA A 135 13.52 -12.68 -21.89
N GLY A 136 13.39 -11.60 -22.66
CA GLY A 136 13.12 -10.26 -22.12
C GLY A 136 11.80 -10.18 -21.34
N ALA A 137 10.74 -10.83 -21.83
CA ALA A 137 9.45 -10.89 -21.16
C ALA A 137 9.49 -11.72 -19.86
N ILE A 138 10.22 -12.85 -19.86
CA ILE A 138 10.44 -13.68 -18.66
C ILE A 138 11.24 -12.91 -17.60
N ASP A 139 12.26 -12.15 -18.00
CA ASP A 139 13.04 -11.31 -17.08
C ASP A 139 12.18 -10.21 -16.44
N ALA A 140 11.28 -9.59 -17.21
CA ALA A 140 10.32 -8.62 -16.68
C ALA A 140 9.38 -9.26 -15.65
N LEU A 141 8.83 -10.44 -15.96
CA LEU A 141 8.03 -11.22 -15.02
C LEU A 141 8.80 -11.59 -13.75
N MET A 142 10.07 -12.02 -13.86
CA MET A 142 10.92 -12.33 -12.69
C MET A 142 11.15 -11.12 -11.79
N ARG A 143 11.48 -9.95 -12.38
CA ARG A 143 11.61 -8.69 -11.62
C ARG A 143 10.32 -8.36 -10.87
N ARG A 144 9.18 -8.56 -11.52
CA ARG A 144 7.87 -8.31 -10.93
C ARG A 144 7.58 -9.27 -9.78
N LEU A 145 7.77 -10.58 -9.96
CA LEU A 145 7.59 -11.58 -8.91
C LEU A 145 8.47 -11.29 -7.70
N THR A 146 9.71 -10.82 -7.92
CA THR A 146 10.63 -10.44 -6.85
C THR A 146 10.10 -9.27 -6.01
N SER A 147 9.33 -8.34 -6.61
CA SER A 147 8.73 -7.22 -5.87
C SER A 147 7.66 -7.63 -4.84
N PHE A 148 7.17 -8.88 -4.90
CA PHE A 148 6.24 -9.45 -3.91
C PHE A 148 6.95 -10.16 -2.76
N LEU A 149 8.26 -10.36 -2.83
CA LEU A 149 9.01 -10.88 -1.70
C LEU A 149 9.06 -9.81 -0.60
N PRO A 150 8.87 -10.18 0.68
CA PRO A 150 9.13 -9.27 1.78
C PRO A 150 10.56 -8.75 1.65
N SER A 151 10.74 -7.43 1.68
CA SER A 151 12.09 -6.87 1.82
C SER A 151 12.71 -7.49 3.06
N MET A 152 13.76 -8.31 2.90
CA MET A 152 14.52 -8.85 4.03
C MET A 152 15.27 -7.74 4.83
N ALA A 153 15.01 -6.47 4.54
CA ALA A 153 15.64 -5.32 5.15
C ALA A 153 14.61 -4.33 5.73
N THR A 154 13.76 -4.78 6.65
CA THR A 154 13.21 -3.92 7.73
C THR A 154 12.76 -4.81 8.89
N ASP A 155 13.21 -4.45 10.10
CA ASP A 155 12.78 -4.93 11.44
C ASP A 155 13.65 -5.95 12.19
N ALA A 156 14.90 -6.16 11.78
CA ALA A 156 15.93 -6.70 12.66
C ALA A 156 16.80 -5.56 13.23
N GLY A 157 16.40 -4.95 14.36
CA GLY A 157 17.34 -4.16 15.16
C GLY A 157 16.87 -2.83 15.75
N LYS A 158 15.62 -2.69 16.20
CA LYS A 158 15.24 -1.65 17.17
C LYS A 158 14.20 -2.16 18.17
N ASP A 159 14.53 -3.23 18.90
CA ASP A 159 13.96 -3.49 20.22
C ASP A 159 14.98 -4.25 21.05
N GLY A 160 15.33 -3.70 22.21
CA GLY A 160 16.30 -4.30 23.10
C GLY A 160 17.06 -3.31 23.98
N GLY A 161 16.38 -2.30 24.54
CA GLY A 161 16.85 -1.74 25.79
C GLY A 161 16.60 -2.76 26.91
N ASN A 162 17.61 -3.07 27.71
CA ASN A 162 17.37 -3.63 29.04
C ASN A 162 18.39 -3.07 30.04
N HIS A 163 17.83 -2.33 30.99
CA HIS A 163 18.19 -2.21 32.40
C HIS A 163 19.57 -2.73 32.85
N GLN A 164 20.41 -1.80 33.31
CA GLN A 164 20.95 -1.76 34.68
C GLN A 164 21.30 -0.31 35.05
#